data_AF-A0A1I2I969-F1
#
_entry.id   AF-A0A1I2I969-F1
#
_cell.length_a   1.000
_cell.length_b   1.000
_cell.length_c   1.000
_cell.angle_alpha   90.00
_cell.angle_beta   90.00
_cell.angle_gamma   90.00
#
_symmetry.space_group_name_H-M   'P 1'
#
loop_
_entity.id
_entity.type
_entity.pdbx_description
1 polymer ?
#
loop_
_entity_poly.entity_id
_entity_poly.type
_entity_poly.pdbx_seq_one_letter_code
_entity_poly.pdbx_strand_id
1 'polypeptide(L)'
;GAGGVSAEQVAEVARAVTPRALGLAADQGIDLAAVDAAFAQVAVVGGHQELVAVVDGYLARLDQDGPEPDPTEGRSMSIATHPDGSVSGRFELDAVGGEKFKAAVESLVQADRPAGDDRSRAQQQGDALVALCDRLLAAGGLPVLRTVKPQVVVTIDLDDLADPATGPGAGRMGSGAMISAARARWLACDGQIGRIVFGPDGTPLDVGRSHRVVPPHLRRANEARDRHCVFTGCAAPTQWCDVHHLVHWIDGGETSLENSALLCERHHTKVHHGFRVERQPDGRWRTWRPDGTEILVPAPL
;
A
#
# COMPACT_ATOMS: atom_id res chain seq x y z
N GLY A 1 -47.98 -11.26 -3.15
CA GLY A 1 -46.56 -11.49 -2.83
C GLY A 1 -46.29 -12.94 -3.09
N ALA A 2 -45.50 -13.26 -4.12
CA ALA A 2 -45.23 -14.63 -4.51
C ALA A 2 -43.75 -14.92 -4.27
N GLY A 3 -43.47 -15.85 -3.36
CA GLY A 3 -42.14 -16.38 -3.06
C GLY A 3 -41.64 -17.23 -4.22
N GLY A 4 -40.93 -16.62 -5.15
CA GLY A 4 -40.20 -17.31 -6.22
C GLY A 4 -38.72 -17.37 -5.88
N VAL A 5 -38.10 -18.53 -6.12
CA VAL A 5 -36.64 -18.71 -6.04
C VAL A 5 -35.98 -17.85 -7.13
N SER A 6 -34.97 -17.04 -6.76
CA SER A 6 -34.26 -16.18 -7.70
C SER A 6 -33.29 -16.96 -8.59
N ALA A 7 -32.89 -16.38 -9.73
CA ALA A 7 -31.88 -17.00 -10.61
C ALA A 7 -30.53 -17.23 -9.89
N GLU A 8 -30.17 -16.34 -8.96
CA GLU A 8 -28.98 -16.48 -8.11
C GLU A 8 -29.12 -17.66 -7.15
N GLN A 9 -30.30 -17.84 -6.53
CA GLN A 9 -30.57 -19.00 -5.67
C GLN A 9 -30.56 -20.33 -6.46
N VAL A 10 -31.06 -20.34 -7.69
CA VAL A 10 -30.97 -21.51 -8.59
C VAL A 10 -29.50 -21.82 -8.94
N ALA A 11 -28.69 -20.80 -9.20
CA ALA A 11 -27.26 -20.96 -9.48
C ALA A 11 -26.49 -21.55 -8.29
N GLU A 12 -26.86 -21.18 -7.05
CA GLU A 12 -26.27 -21.78 -5.86
C GLU A 12 -26.60 -23.27 -5.74
N VAL A 13 -27.88 -23.66 -5.87
CA VAL A 13 -28.29 -25.08 -5.81
C VAL A 13 -27.64 -25.90 -6.93
N ALA A 14 -27.41 -25.31 -8.10
CA ALA A 14 -26.75 -25.98 -9.23
C ALA A 14 -25.34 -26.51 -8.87
N ARG A 15 -24.64 -25.89 -7.91
CA ARG A 15 -23.32 -26.35 -7.42
C ARG A 15 -23.40 -27.73 -6.75
N ALA A 16 -24.54 -28.05 -6.11
CA ALA A 16 -24.78 -29.29 -5.40
C ALA A 16 -25.24 -30.47 -6.28
N VAL A 17 -25.60 -30.21 -7.54
CA VAL A 17 -26.12 -31.23 -8.49
C VAL A 17 -25.21 -31.47 -9.68
N THR A 18 -23.92 -31.15 -9.56
CA THR A 18 -22.91 -31.51 -10.58
C THR A 18 -22.74 -33.04 -10.66
N PRO A 19 -22.29 -33.60 -11.81
CA PRO A 19 -22.06 -35.04 -11.93
C PRO A 19 -21.12 -35.61 -10.84
N ARG A 20 -20.12 -34.83 -10.41
CA ARG A 20 -19.23 -35.20 -9.29
C ARG A 20 -19.98 -35.24 -7.96
N ALA A 21 -20.74 -34.20 -7.63
CA ALA A 21 -21.48 -34.12 -6.38
C ALA A 21 -22.55 -35.23 -6.29
N LEU A 22 -23.28 -35.48 -7.37
CA LEU A 22 -24.25 -36.57 -7.44
C LEU A 22 -23.59 -37.95 -7.28
N GLY A 23 -22.40 -38.16 -7.87
CA GLY A 23 -21.62 -39.38 -7.70
C GLY A 23 -21.19 -39.61 -6.24
N LEU A 24 -20.59 -38.58 -5.61
CA LEU A 24 -20.18 -38.65 -4.19
C LEU A 24 -21.37 -38.90 -3.26
N ALA A 25 -22.52 -38.28 -3.55
CA ALA A 25 -23.73 -38.44 -2.75
C ALA A 25 -24.29 -39.85 -2.85
N ALA A 26 -24.28 -40.42 -4.05
CA ALA A 26 -24.69 -41.80 -4.29
C ALA A 26 -23.75 -42.79 -3.58
N ASP A 27 -22.43 -42.58 -3.66
CA ASP A 27 -21.43 -43.42 -2.99
C ASP A 27 -21.58 -43.41 -1.46
N GLN A 28 -22.03 -42.29 -0.89
CA GLN A 28 -22.28 -42.12 0.54
C GLN A 28 -23.72 -42.51 0.97
N GLY A 29 -24.58 -42.92 0.03
CA GLY A 29 -25.96 -43.32 0.32
C GLY A 29 -26.86 -42.16 0.79
N ILE A 30 -26.57 -40.94 0.35
CA ILE A 30 -27.33 -39.74 0.71
C ILE A 30 -28.66 -39.71 -0.05
N ASP A 31 -29.75 -39.42 0.68
CA ASP A 31 -31.08 -39.21 0.09
C ASP A 31 -31.15 -37.86 -0.63
N LEU A 32 -30.93 -37.88 -1.94
CA LEU A 32 -30.96 -36.70 -2.80
C LEU A 32 -32.34 -36.00 -2.81
N ALA A 33 -33.44 -36.73 -2.63
CA ALA A 33 -34.77 -36.14 -2.60
C ALA A 33 -34.99 -35.34 -1.31
N ALA A 34 -34.47 -35.84 -0.18
CA ALA A 34 -34.49 -35.10 1.08
C ALA A 34 -33.60 -33.84 1.04
N VAL A 35 -32.44 -33.92 0.39
CA VAL A 35 -31.53 -32.77 0.19
C VAL A 35 -32.18 -31.70 -0.70
N ASP A 36 -32.77 -32.09 -1.83
CA ASP A 36 -33.48 -31.18 -2.74
C ASP A 36 -34.65 -30.48 -2.03
N ALA A 37 -35.46 -31.22 -1.27
CA ALA A 37 -36.54 -30.65 -0.48
C ALA A 37 -36.05 -29.65 0.57
N ALA A 38 -34.90 -29.93 1.22
CA ALA A 38 -34.30 -29.02 2.19
C ALA A 38 -33.79 -27.73 1.53
N PHE A 39 -33.09 -27.82 0.39
CA PHE A 39 -32.65 -26.64 -0.35
C PHE A 39 -33.84 -25.80 -0.87
N ALA A 40 -34.87 -26.45 -1.41
CA ALA A 40 -36.08 -25.77 -1.86
C ALA A 40 -36.79 -25.04 -0.70
N GLN A 41 -36.86 -25.64 0.48
CA GLN A 41 -37.42 -25.01 1.66
C GLN A 41 -36.61 -23.79 2.09
N VAL A 42 -35.28 -23.89 2.17
CA VAL A 42 -34.39 -22.76 2.53
C VAL A 42 -34.44 -21.66 1.47
N ALA A 43 -34.55 -22.00 0.19
CA ALA A 43 -34.64 -21.02 -0.88
C ALA A 43 -35.97 -20.22 -0.85
N VAL A 44 -37.07 -20.85 -0.42
CA VAL A 44 -38.40 -20.21 -0.34
C VAL A 44 -38.61 -19.44 0.96
N VAL A 45 -38.14 -19.98 2.08
CA VAL A 45 -38.39 -19.43 3.43
C VAL A 45 -37.23 -18.57 3.92
N GLY A 46 -36.00 -18.95 3.57
CA GLY A 46 -34.76 -18.25 3.93
C GLY A 46 -34.30 -17.26 2.87
N GLY A 47 -33.24 -16.51 3.20
CA GLY A 47 -32.59 -15.56 2.30
C GLY A 47 -31.48 -16.20 1.45
N HIS A 48 -31.01 -15.51 0.41
CA HIS A 48 -29.92 -15.98 -0.45
C HIS A 48 -28.65 -16.36 0.34
N GLN A 49 -28.25 -15.57 1.33
CA GLN A 49 -27.06 -15.90 2.16
C GLN A 49 -27.22 -17.17 3.00
N GLU A 50 -28.44 -17.46 3.46
CA GLU A 50 -28.73 -18.67 4.22
C GLU A 50 -28.68 -19.90 3.32
N LEU A 51 -29.20 -19.78 2.07
CA LEU A 51 -29.07 -20.81 1.06
C LEU A 51 -27.60 -21.08 0.70
N VAL A 52 -26.78 -20.04 0.53
CA VAL A 52 -25.33 -20.17 0.29
C VAL A 52 -24.68 -20.97 1.42
N ALA A 53 -24.93 -20.61 2.68
CA ALA A 53 -24.34 -21.30 3.83
C ALA A 53 -24.76 -22.78 3.91
N VAL A 54 -26.01 -23.10 3.60
CA VAL A 54 -26.54 -24.47 3.61
C VAL A 54 -25.96 -25.30 2.46
N VAL A 55 -25.85 -24.74 1.25
CA VAL A 55 -25.24 -25.42 0.10
C VAL A 55 -23.74 -25.64 0.32
N ASP A 56 -23.01 -24.65 0.81
CA ASP A 56 -21.58 -24.77 1.14
C ASP A 56 -21.35 -25.83 2.23
N GLY A 57 -22.19 -25.85 3.27
CA GLY A 57 -22.15 -26.85 4.32
C GLY A 57 -22.43 -28.27 3.83
N TYR A 58 -23.35 -28.44 2.88
CA TYR A 58 -23.61 -29.73 2.23
C TYR A 58 -22.41 -30.18 1.40
N LEU A 59 -21.90 -29.32 0.52
CA LEU A 59 -20.77 -29.63 -0.35
C LEU A 59 -19.49 -29.96 0.42
N ALA A 60 -19.19 -29.20 1.49
CA ALA A 60 -18.02 -29.46 2.34
C ALA A 60 -18.09 -30.81 3.08
N ARG A 61 -19.30 -31.27 3.43
CA ARG A 61 -19.50 -32.60 4.04
C ARG A 61 -19.48 -33.72 3.02
N LEU A 62 -19.96 -33.42 1.82
CA LEU A 62 -20.04 -34.34 0.68
C LEU A 62 -18.66 -34.66 0.10
N ASP A 63 -17.78 -33.66 0.00
CA ASP A 63 -16.42 -33.80 -0.53
C ASP A 63 -15.42 -33.28 0.50
N GLN A 64 -15.21 -34.05 1.59
CA GLN A 64 -14.25 -33.70 2.65
C GLN A 64 -12.81 -33.69 2.12
N ASP A 65 -12.54 -34.44 1.05
CA ASP A 65 -11.27 -34.49 0.30
C ASP A 65 -11.29 -33.56 -0.93
N GLY A 66 -12.19 -32.57 -0.94
CA GLY A 66 -12.24 -31.55 -1.97
C GLY A 66 -10.89 -30.83 -2.13
N PRO A 67 -10.71 -30.04 -3.19
CA PRO A 67 -9.49 -29.25 -3.34
C PRO A 67 -9.29 -28.40 -2.09
N GLU A 68 -8.12 -28.54 -1.44
CA GLU A 68 -7.73 -27.72 -0.30
C GLU A 68 -8.01 -26.25 -0.66
N PRO A 69 -8.83 -25.52 0.11
CA PRO A 69 -9.04 -24.10 -0.11
C PRO A 69 -7.68 -23.40 -0.14
N ASP A 70 -7.50 -22.41 -1.02
CA ASP A 70 -6.24 -21.68 -1.04
C ASP A 70 -6.00 -21.13 0.38
N PRO A 71 -4.97 -21.62 1.10
CA PRO A 71 -4.78 -21.28 2.50
C PRO A 71 -4.43 -19.80 2.68
N THR A 72 -4.21 -19.07 1.59
CA THR A 72 -3.87 -17.66 1.59
C THR A 72 -5.07 -16.73 1.44
N GLU A 73 -6.26 -17.24 1.07
CA GLU A 73 -7.47 -16.42 0.83
C GLU A 73 -7.94 -15.65 2.09
N GLY A 74 -7.69 -16.19 3.28
CA GLY A 74 -8.00 -15.53 4.56
C GLY A 74 -6.97 -14.46 4.98
N ARG A 75 -5.85 -14.31 4.26
CA ARG A 75 -4.80 -13.36 4.63
C ARG A 75 -5.24 -11.94 4.34
N SER A 76 -5.17 -11.08 5.35
CA SER A 76 -5.46 -9.66 5.18
C SER A 76 -4.59 -8.80 6.09
N MET A 77 -4.35 -7.56 5.68
CA MET A 77 -3.66 -6.56 6.50
C MET A 77 -4.31 -5.20 6.27
N SER A 78 -4.66 -4.53 7.37
CA SER A 78 -5.11 -3.15 7.39
C SER A 78 -4.17 -2.32 8.25
N ILE A 79 -3.85 -1.12 7.78
CA ILE A 79 -2.91 -0.20 8.40
C ILE A 79 -3.54 1.18 8.45
N ALA A 80 -3.51 1.82 9.62
CA ALA A 80 -3.90 3.21 9.82
C ALA A 80 -2.68 4.03 10.24
N THR A 81 -2.44 5.14 9.55
CA THR A 81 -1.40 6.12 9.94
C THR A 81 -2.06 7.23 10.75
N HIS A 82 -1.49 7.50 11.93
CA HIS A 82 -1.95 8.54 12.85
C HIS A 82 -1.33 9.90 12.49
N PRO A 83 -1.90 11.03 12.98
CA PRO A 83 -1.39 12.37 12.68
C PRO A 83 0.06 12.61 13.12
N ASP A 84 0.52 11.91 14.15
CA ASP A 84 1.90 11.95 14.63
C ASP A 84 2.86 11.05 13.83
N GLY A 85 2.35 10.37 12.80
CA GLY A 85 3.10 9.44 11.97
C GLY A 85 3.23 8.04 12.53
N SER A 86 2.76 7.79 13.76
CA SER A 86 2.69 6.44 14.29
C SER A 86 1.69 5.61 13.48
N VAL A 87 1.83 4.29 13.55
CA VAL A 87 1.01 3.36 12.75
C VAL A 87 0.39 2.33 13.66
N SER A 88 -0.92 2.11 13.50
CA SER A 88 -1.62 0.94 14.03
C SER A 88 -2.05 0.04 12.87
N GLY A 89 -2.19 -1.25 13.14
CA GLY A 89 -2.62 -2.20 12.12
C GLY A 89 -3.25 -3.43 12.71
N ARG A 90 -4.02 -4.12 11.86
CA ARG A 90 -4.57 -5.44 12.13
C ARG A 90 -4.27 -6.33 10.93
N PHE A 91 -3.92 -7.57 11.19
CA PHE A 91 -3.75 -8.55 10.15
C PHE A 91 -4.37 -9.87 10.57
N GLU A 92 -4.81 -10.63 9.58
CA GLU A 92 -5.26 -12.00 9.73
C GLU A 92 -4.34 -12.86 8.86
N LEU A 93 -3.80 -13.94 9.43
CA LEU A 93 -2.93 -14.89 8.74
C LEU A 93 -3.50 -16.29 8.90
N ASP A 94 -3.27 -17.14 7.92
CA ASP A 94 -3.51 -18.57 8.05
C ASP A 94 -2.54 -19.21 9.06
N ALA A 95 -2.78 -20.48 9.40
CA ALA A 95 -1.97 -21.19 10.37
C ALA A 95 -0.46 -21.18 10.01
N VAL A 96 -0.11 -21.40 8.75
CA VAL A 96 1.29 -21.43 8.30
C VAL A 96 1.90 -20.03 8.33
N GLY A 97 1.17 -19.03 7.85
CA GLY A 97 1.59 -17.62 7.92
C GLY A 97 1.79 -17.14 9.36
N GLY A 98 0.87 -17.48 10.25
CA GLY A 98 0.90 -17.16 11.67
C GLY A 98 2.08 -17.80 12.40
N GLU A 99 2.39 -19.07 12.13
CA GLU A 99 3.56 -19.74 12.72
C GLU A 99 4.88 -19.10 12.26
N LYS A 100 5.01 -18.75 10.97
CA LYS A 100 6.18 -18.02 10.47
C LYS A 100 6.35 -16.66 11.15
N PHE A 101 5.26 -15.90 11.27
CA PHE A 101 5.26 -14.59 11.93
C PHE A 101 5.68 -14.71 13.40
N LYS A 102 5.03 -15.61 14.16
CA LYS A 102 5.35 -15.85 15.57
C LYS A 102 6.79 -16.29 15.75
N ALA A 103 7.29 -17.21 14.93
CA ALA A 103 8.67 -17.69 15.02
C ALA A 103 9.69 -16.57 14.79
N ALA A 104 9.46 -15.70 13.80
CA ALA A 104 10.33 -14.57 13.52
C ALA A 104 10.33 -13.53 14.65
N VAL A 105 9.14 -13.15 15.13
CA VAL A 105 9.00 -12.20 16.25
C VAL A 105 9.61 -12.77 17.52
N GLU A 106 9.35 -14.04 17.85
CA GLU A 106 9.87 -14.67 19.06
C GLU A 106 11.39 -14.74 19.04
N SER A 107 11.98 -15.10 17.90
CA SER A 107 13.43 -15.13 17.73
C SER A 107 14.06 -13.77 18.07
N LEU A 108 13.47 -12.68 17.59
CA LEU A 108 13.96 -11.32 17.84
C LEU A 108 13.75 -10.87 19.29
N VAL A 109 12.61 -11.21 19.90
CA VAL A 109 12.36 -10.95 21.33
C VAL A 109 13.41 -11.64 22.20
N GLN A 110 13.74 -12.90 21.90
CA GLN A 110 14.62 -13.70 22.74
C GLN A 110 16.11 -13.39 22.53
N ALA A 111 16.50 -12.91 21.34
CA ALA A 111 17.89 -12.62 21.02
C ALA A 111 18.48 -11.46 21.86
N ASP A 112 17.68 -10.43 22.15
CA ASP A 112 18.12 -9.18 22.77
C ASP A 112 17.40 -8.90 24.10
N ARG A 113 17.32 -9.90 24.99
CA ARG A 113 16.75 -9.72 26.34
C ARG A 113 17.85 -9.41 27.37
N PRO A 114 18.21 -8.12 27.59
CA PRO A 114 19.11 -7.77 28.67
C PRO A 114 18.48 -8.12 30.02
N ALA A 115 19.34 -8.47 30.99
CA ALA A 115 18.88 -8.70 32.36
C ALA A 115 18.23 -7.42 32.91
N GLY A 116 17.00 -7.52 33.43
CA GLY A 116 16.27 -6.37 33.94
C GLY A 116 15.50 -5.55 32.89
N ASP A 117 15.15 -6.14 31.74
CA ASP A 117 14.24 -5.50 30.79
C ASP A 117 12.82 -5.35 31.38
N ASP A 118 12.45 -4.11 31.71
CA ASP A 118 11.16 -3.73 32.31
C ASP A 118 10.04 -3.52 31.28
N ARG A 119 10.33 -3.64 29.98
CA ARG A 119 9.30 -3.51 28.93
C ARG A 119 8.26 -4.63 29.06
N SER A 120 7.01 -4.26 28.84
CA SER A 120 5.93 -5.24 28.70
C SER A 120 6.16 -6.14 27.48
N ARG A 121 5.53 -7.33 27.51
CA ARG A 121 5.59 -8.28 26.39
C ARG A 121 5.12 -7.67 25.07
N ALA A 122 4.10 -6.83 25.11
CA ALA A 122 3.58 -6.14 23.94
C ALA A 122 4.57 -5.12 23.36
N GLN A 123 5.27 -4.37 24.22
CA GLN A 123 6.33 -3.45 23.79
C GLN A 123 7.48 -4.22 23.13
N GLN A 124 7.92 -5.33 23.73
CA GLN A 124 8.97 -6.18 23.15
C GLN A 124 8.58 -6.74 21.78
N GLN A 125 7.33 -7.17 21.60
CA GLN A 125 6.84 -7.65 20.30
C GLN A 125 6.76 -6.53 19.26
N GLY A 126 6.37 -5.32 19.69
CA GLY A 126 6.40 -4.12 18.83
C GLY A 126 7.82 -3.81 18.34
N ASP A 127 8.79 -3.80 19.25
CA ASP A 127 10.21 -3.57 18.92
C ASP A 127 10.76 -4.67 17.99
N ALA A 128 10.38 -5.93 18.24
CA ALA A 128 10.75 -7.06 17.39
C ALA A 128 10.18 -6.94 15.97
N LEU A 129 8.95 -6.44 15.82
CA LEU A 129 8.37 -6.17 14.50
C LEU A 129 9.16 -5.09 13.75
N VAL A 130 9.60 -4.02 14.43
CA VAL A 130 10.46 -2.99 13.83
C VAL A 130 11.81 -3.59 13.42
N ALA A 131 12.45 -4.36 14.30
CA ALA A 131 13.72 -5.03 14.01
C ALA A 131 13.64 -6.01 12.83
N LEU A 132 12.49 -6.69 12.66
CA LEU A 132 12.23 -7.55 11.51
C LEU A 132 12.25 -6.75 10.19
N CYS A 133 11.58 -5.60 10.17
CA CYS A 133 11.56 -4.69 9.02
C CYS A 133 12.96 -4.13 8.72
N ASP A 134 13.70 -3.71 9.76
CA ASP A 134 15.06 -3.17 9.61
C ASP A 134 16.00 -4.20 8.97
N ARG A 135 15.98 -5.44 9.47
CA ARG A 135 16.79 -6.53 8.91
C ARG A 135 16.45 -6.84 7.45
N LEU A 136 15.16 -6.83 7.10
CA LEU A 136 14.71 -7.12 5.74
C LEU A 136 15.09 -5.99 4.76
N LEU A 137 14.93 -4.73 5.19
CA LEU A 137 15.38 -3.56 4.42
C LEU A 137 16.90 -3.57 4.22
N ALA A 138 17.66 -3.85 5.28
CA ALA A 138 19.12 -3.92 5.25
C ALA A 138 19.64 -5.08 4.37
N ALA A 139 18.95 -6.23 4.38
CA ALA A 139 19.30 -7.36 3.52
C ALA A 139 19.16 -7.04 2.02
N GLY A 140 18.37 -6.03 1.65
CA GLY A 140 18.26 -5.53 0.29
C GLY A 140 17.61 -6.50 -0.71
N GLY A 141 16.96 -7.56 -0.21
CA GLY A 141 16.27 -8.58 -1.00
C GLY A 141 14.82 -8.25 -1.37
N LEU A 142 14.31 -7.10 -0.94
CA LEU A 142 12.95 -6.66 -1.29
C LEU A 142 12.85 -6.25 -2.78
N PRO A 143 11.68 -6.43 -3.41
CA PRO A 143 11.46 -6.01 -4.79
C PRO A 143 11.75 -4.52 -5.01
N VAL A 144 12.34 -4.20 -6.16
CA VAL A 144 12.57 -2.82 -6.59
C VAL A 144 11.24 -2.20 -7.02
N LEU A 145 10.86 -1.08 -6.43
CA LEU A 145 9.63 -0.35 -6.77
C LEU A 145 9.99 0.87 -7.61
N ARG A 146 9.47 0.93 -8.85
CA ARG A 146 9.67 2.06 -9.78
C ARG A 146 11.14 2.52 -9.84
N THR A 147 12.05 1.58 -10.04
CA THR A 147 13.52 1.75 -10.15
C THR A 147 14.27 2.11 -8.85
N VAL A 148 13.60 2.12 -7.71
CA VAL A 148 14.21 2.44 -6.41
C VAL A 148 14.05 1.27 -5.44
N LYS A 149 15.11 0.94 -4.70
CA LYS A 149 15.01 -0.01 -3.58
C LYS A 149 14.14 0.60 -2.48
N PRO A 150 13.26 -0.17 -1.81
CA PRO A 150 12.51 0.32 -0.66
C PRO A 150 13.46 0.94 0.37
N GLN A 151 13.19 2.18 0.77
CA GLN A 151 14.03 2.95 1.67
C GLN A 151 13.16 3.85 2.55
N VAL A 152 13.59 4.07 3.79
CA VAL A 152 13.00 5.10 4.66
C VAL A 152 13.68 6.42 4.32
N VAL A 153 12.89 7.45 3.99
CA VAL A 153 13.40 8.78 3.67
C VAL A 153 13.03 9.74 4.80
N VAL A 154 14.02 10.49 5.26
CA VAL A 154 13.85 11.62 6.19
C VAL A 154 14.52 12.84 5.57
N THR A 155 13.80 13.95 5.53
CA THR A 155 14.32 15.26 5.13
C THR A 155 14.33 16.17 6.35
N ILE A 156 15.41 16.90 6.55
CA ILE A 156 15.58 17.85 7.66
C ILE A 156 16.43 19.02 7.18
N ASP A 157 16.14 20.23 7.65
CA ASP A 157 16.95 21.40 7.34
C ASP A 157 18.35 21.30 7.98
N LEU A 158 19.36 21.84 7.30
CA LEU A 158 20.75 21.68 7.73
C LEU A 158 21.01 22.30 9.11
N ASP A 159 20.41 23.46 9.39
CA ASP A 159 20.58 24.17 10.66
C ASP A 159 19.95 23.37 11.81
N ASP A 160 18.75 22.81 11.60
CA ASP A 160 18.08 21.95 12.58
C ASP A 160 18.85 20.64 12.82
N LEU A 161 19.46 20.09 11.77
CA LEU A 161 20.29 18.88 11.89
C LEU A 161 21.55 19.17 12.72
N ALA A 162 22.18 20.33 12.51
CA ALA A 162 23.39 20.76 13.21
C ALA A 162 23.14 21.21 14.66
N ASP A 163 21.93 21.68 14.97
CA ASP A 163 21.55 22.06 16.33
C ASP A 163 21.46 20.84 17.26
N PRO A 164 22.23 20.78 18.38
CA PRO A 164 22.15 19.67 19.34
C PRO A 164 20.79 19.57 20.06
N ALA A 165 19.96 20.61 20.06
CA ALA A 165 18.66 20.60 20.71
C ALA A 165 17.71 19.55 20.11
N THR A 166 16.74 19.08 20.90
CA THR A 166 15.78 18.04 20.46
C THR A 166 15.04 18.46 19.18
N GLY A 167 14.72 19.75 19.01
CA GLY A 167 14.09 20.30 17.81
C GLY A 167 12.81 19.56 17.43
N PRO A 168 11.72 19.65 18.22
CA PRO A 168 10.49 18.92 17.94
C PRO A 168 9.91 19.33 16.58
N GLY A 169 9.65 18.35 15.71
CA GLY A 169 9.03 18.58 14.41
C GLY A 169 9.94 19.15 13.32
N ALA A 170 11.26 19.03 13.46
CA ALA A 170 12.22 19.50 12.46
C ALA A 170 12.43 18.53 11.28
N GLY A 171 12.31 17.21 11.53
CA GLY A 171 12.46 16.19 10.50
C GLY A 171 11.13 15.81 9.87
N ARG A 172 11.08 15.60 8.56
CA ARG A 172 9.92 15.09 7.81
C ARG A 172 10.22 13.73 7.21
N MET A 173 9.40 12.73 7.51
CA MET A 173 9.49 11.41 6.87
C MET A 173 8.82 11.41 5.49
N GLY A 174 9.13 10.42 4.65
CA GLY A 174 8.50 10.24 3.33
C GLY A 174 6.97 10.09 3.36
N SER A 175 6.39 9.67 4.49
CA SER A 175 4.94 9.65 4.73
C SER A 175 4.33 11.03 5.00
N GLY A 176 5.16 12.04 5.23
CA GLY A 176 4.75 13.38 5.66
C GLY A 176 4.75 13.59 7.18
N ALA A 177 4.95 12.52 7.98
CA ALA A 177 5.05 12.60 9.43
C ALA A 177 6.22 13.50 9.88
N MET A 178 6.01 14.24 10.96
CA MET A 178 7.05 15.10 11.56
C MET A 178 7.70 14.39 12.75
N ILE A 179 9.02 14.37 12.78
CA ILE A 179 9.85 13.80 13.85
C ILE A 179 10.78 14.88 14.42
N SER A 180 11.32 14.64 15.61
CA SER A 180 12.30 15.55 16.21
C SER A 180 13.64 15.51 15.47
N ALA A 181 14.40 16.61 15.54
CA ALA A 181 15.77 16.67 15.03
C ALA A 181 16.65 15.58 15.67
N ALA A 182 16.45 15.31 16.96
CA ALA A 182 17.12 14.21 17.66
C ALA A 182 16.82 12.83 17.02
N ARG A 183 15.57 12.59 16.62
CA ARG A 183 15.18 11.32 15.97
C ARG A 183 15.71 11.23 14.54
N ALA A 184 15.76 12.34 13.81
CA ALA A 184 16.41 12.41 12.50
C ALA A 184 17.92 12.13 12.59
N ARG A 185 18.61 12.70 13.59
CA ARG A 185 20.03 12.41 13.88
C ARG A 185 20.26 10.95 14.25
N TRP A 186 19.37 10.37 15.06
CA TRP A 186 19.46 8.94 15.40
C TRP A 186 19.34 8.05 14.16
N LEU A 187 18.38 8.32 13.27
CA LEU A 187 18.26 7.60 12.00
C LEU A 187 19.48 7.81 11.07
N ALA A 188 20.15 8.96 11.16
CA ALA A 188 21.35 9.26 10.40
C ALA A 188 22.58 8.45 10.85
N CYS A 189 22.58 7.86 12.05
CA CYS A 189 23.70 7.02 12.54
C CYS A 189 23.92 5.77 11.67
N ASP A 190 22.83 5.14 11.22
CA ASP A 190 22.87 3.90 10.42
C ASP A 190 22.34 4.12 8.97
N GLY A 191 21.95 5.35 8.64
CA GLY A 191 21.38 5.74 7.35
C GLY A 191 22.40 6.26 6.33
N GLN A 192 22.10 6.11 5.04
CA GLN A 192 22.83 6.83 4.00
C GLN A 192 22.43 8.31 3.99
N ILE A 193 23.35 9.19 4.36
CA ILE A 193 23.11 10.64 4.37
C ILE A 193 23.41 11.20 2.97
N GLY A 194 22.39 11.73 2.31
CA GLY A 194 22.52 12.49 1.07
C GLY A 194 22.17 13.95 1.31
N ARG A 195 23.06 14.87 0.94
CA ARG A 195 22.75 16.31 0.98
C ARG A 195 22.03 16.70 -0.32
N ILE A 196 20.82 17.22 -0.21
CA ILE A 196 20.13 17.91 -1.31
C ILE A 196 20.32 19.41 -1.09
N VAL A 197 21.09 20.05 -1.96
CA VAL A 197 21.33 21.50 -1.89
C VAL A 197 20.37 22.18 -2.86
N PHE A 198 19.43 22.94 -2.31
CA PHE A 198 18.73 23.96 -3.08
C PHE A 198 19.64 25.20 -3.04
N GLY A 199 20.25 25.55 -4.16
CA GLY A 199 21.13 26.71 -4.23
C GLY A 199 20.39 28.06 -4.20
N PRO A 200 21.11 29.19 -4.10
CA PRO A 200 20.54 30.55 -4.15
C PRO A 200 19.87 30.89 -5.49
N ASP A 201 20.42 30.34 -6.58
CA ASP A 201 19.87 30.27 -7.95
C ASP A 201 19.81 28.80 -8.40
N GLY A 202 19.53 27.92 -7.44
CA GLY A 202 20.15 26.60 -7.32
C GLY A 202 19.77 25.51 -8.30
N THR A 203 20.45 25.42 -9.44
CA THR A 203 20.40 24.22 -10.28
C THR A 203 21.51 24.23 -11.35
N PRO A 204 21.91 23.07 -11.95
CA PRO A 204 21.03 21.92 -12.16
C PRO A 204 21.42 20.52 -11.66
N LEU A 205 20.44 19.89 -11.01
CA LEU A 205 20.11 18.46 -11.10
C LEU A 205 19.56 18.15 -12.51
N ASP A 206 20.23 18.62 -13.56
CA ASP A 206 19.83 18.44 -14.95
C ASP A 206 20.82 17.52 -15.61
N VAL A 207 20.29 16.51 -16.29
CA VAL A 207 21.07 15.60 -17.13
C VAL A 207 20.77 15.81 -18.61
N GLY A 208 20.03 16.88 -18.92
CA GLY A 208 19.61 17.30 -20.24
C GLY A 208 18.87 16.18 -20.96
N ARG A 209 19.16 16.04 -22.25
CA ARG A 209 18.59 14.95 -23.07
C ARG A 209 19.44 13.68 -23.10
N SER A 210 20.60 13.66 -22.42
CA SER A 210 21.50 12.49 -22.39
C SER A 210 20.89 11.30 -21.63
N HIS A 211 19.91 11.56 -20.77
CA HIS A 211 19.14 10.55 -20.07
C HIS A 211 17.65 10.74 -20.34
N ARG A 212 17.00 9.73 -20.94
CA ARG A 212 15.53 9.68 -21.03
C ARG A 212 14.90 9.30 -19.70
N VAL A 213 15.51 8.36 -18.97
CA VAL A 213 15.05 7.89 -17.67
C VAL A 213 15.58 8.82 -16.60
N VAL A 214 14.69 9.31 -15.73
CA VAL A 214 15.05 10.21 -14.63
C VAL A 214 16.02 9.49 -13.69
N PRO A 215 17.24 10.00 -13.48
CA PRO A 215 18.21 9.36 -12.60
C PRO A 215 17.82 9.49 -11.12
N PRO A 216 18.34 8.62 -10.23
CA PRO A 216 17.93 8.59 -8.83
C PRO A 216 18.11 9.91 -8.06
N HIS A 217 19.13 10.70 -8.39
CA HIS A 217 19.35 12.00 -7.73
C HIS A 217 18.27 13.03 -8.12
N LEU A 218 17.86 13.07 -9.39
CA LEU A 218 16.79 13.94 -9.86
C LEU A 218 15.41 13.48 -9.36
N ARG A 219 15.21 12.16 -9.23
CA ARG A 219 14.04 11.60 -8.55
C ARG A 219 13.93 12.09 -7.11
N ARG A 220 15.00 11.98 -6.31
CA ARG A 220 15.03 12.47 -4.91
C ARG A 220 14.73 13.96 -4.81
N ALA A 221 15.22 14.75 -5.76
CA ALA A 221 14.92 16.18 -5.81
C ALA A 221 13.44 16.48 -6.12
N ASN A 222 12.83 15.75 -7.06
CA ASN A 222 11.39 15.82 -7.32
C ASN A 222 10.59 15.45 -6.07
N GLU A 223 10.97 14.38 -5.35
CA GLU A 223 10.32 13.95 -4.11
C GLU A 223 10.40 15.01 -3.01
N ALA A 224 11.57 15.62 -2.82
CA ALA A 224 11.75 16.69 -1.85
C ALA A 224 10.92 17.95 -2.19
N ARG A 225 10.86 18.32 -3.48
CA ARG A 225 10.13 19.51 -3.94
C ARG A 225 8.61 19.30 -3.92
N ASP A 226 8.13 18.20 -4.48
CA ASP A 226 6.71 17.99 -4.76
C ASP A 226 5.97 17.36 -3.57
N ARG A 227 6.65 16.56 -2.75
CA ARG A 227 6.18 15.90 -1.52
C ARG A 227 5.01 14.90 -1.69
N HIS A 228 4.22 14.99 -2.74
CA HIS A 228 3.16 14.08 -3.15
C HIS A 228 2.86 14.30 -4.65
N CYS A 229 1.85 13.61 -5.20
CA CYS A 229 1.38 13.90 -6.55
C CYS A 229 0.96 15.37 -6.68
N VAL A 230 1.52 16.09 -7.66
CA VAL A 230 1.28 17.54 -7.84
C VAL A 230 -0.08 17.87 -8.45
N PHE A 231 -0.84 16.85 -8.88
CA PHE A 231 -2.13 17.06 -9.50
C PHE A 231 -3.12 17.66 -8.49
N THR A 232 -3.86 18.72 -8.89
CA THR A 232 -4.70 19.49 -7.97
C THR A 232 -5.64 18.59 -7.15
N GLY A 233 -5.54 18.67 -5.82
CA GLY A 233 -6.36 17.91 -4.87
C GLY A 233 -5.91 16.47 -4.61
N CYS A 234 -4.79 16.02 -5.18
CA CYS A 234 -4.27 14.68 -4.94
C CYS A 234 -3.24 14.68 -3.79
N ALA A 235 -3.39 13.74 -2.86
CA ALA A 235 -2.46 13.52 -1.74
C ALA A 235 -1.72 12.16 -1.86
N ALA A 236 -1.68 11.57 -3.06
CA ALA A 236 -1.01 10.29 -3.27
C ALA A 236 0.50 10.42 -2.93
N PRO A 237 1.06 9.53 -2.09
CA PRO A 237 2.43 9.63 -1.63
C PRO A 237 3.44 9.46 -2.77
N THR A 238 4.67 9.94 -2.57
CA THR A 238 5.73 9.94 -3.60
C THR A 238 6.07 8.54 -4.13
N GLN A 239 6.01 7.51 -3.28
CA GLN A 239 6.25 6.11 -3.64
C GLN A 239 5.20 5.53 -4.62
N TRP A 240 4.05 6.20 -4.78
CA TRP A 240 3.05 5.86 -5.81
C TRP A 240 3.21 6.66 -7.10
N CYS A 241 4.13 7.63 -7.11
CA CYS A 241 4.32 8.56 -8.20
C CYS A 241 5.46 8.14 -9.13
N ASP A 242 5.30 8.47 -10.41
CA ASP A 242 6.37 8.56 -11.39
C ASP A 242 6.85 10.01 -11.50
N VAL A 243 8.08 10.18 -11.96
CA VAL A 243 8.54 11.50 -12.41
C VAL A 243 8.12 11.64 -13.86
N HIS A 244 7.27 12.62 -14.12
CA HIS A 244 6.71 12.94 -15.43
C HIS A 244 7.40 14.18 -16.00
N HIS A 245 7.81 14.14 -17.27
CA HIS A 245 8.29 15.31 -17.99
C HIS A 245 7.13 16.22 -18.41
N LEU A 246 7.18 17.51 -18.09
CA LEU A 246 6.12 18.48 -18.41
C LEU A 246 6.05 18.76 -19.90
N VAL A 247 7.19 19.10 -20.51
CA VAL A 247 7.42 18.96 -21.94
C VAL A 247 7.92 17.54 -22.14
N HIS A 248 7.15 16.70 -22.84
CA HIS A 248 7.54 15.32 -23.05
C HIS A 248 8.93 15.24 -23.68
N TRP A 249 9.72 14.26 -23.25
CA TRP A 249 11.06 14.05 -23.80
C TRP A 249 11.05 13.81 -25.32
N ILE A 250 9.99 13.18 -25.85
CA ILE A 250 9.81 12.95 -27.29
C ILE A 250 9.57 14.27 -28.06
N ASP A 251 8.98 15.26 -27.39
CA ASP A 251 8.71 16.60 -27.92
C ASP A 251 9.89 17.56 -27.66
N GLY A 252 11.04 17.04 -27.26
CA GLY A 252 12.27 17.80 -27.05
C GLY A 252 12.51 18.25 -25.61
N GLY A 253 11.67 17.85 -24.65
CA GLY A 253 11.86 18.20 -23.24
C GLY A 253 13.13 17.62 -22.63
N GLU A 254 13.74 18.38 -21.73
CA GLU A 254 14.95 17.99 -20.99
C GLU A 254 14.60 17.19 -19.74
N THR A 255 15.52 16.32 -19.30
CA THR A 255 15.42 15.60 -18.03
C THR A 255 16.06 16.45 -16.94
N SER A 256 15.30 17.44 -16.49
CA SER A 256 15.69 18.41 -15.47
C SER A 256 14.65 18.46 -14.34
N LEU A 257 14.99 19.12 -13.24
CA LEU A 257 14.03 19.35 -12.15
C LEU A 257 12.91 20.28 -12.64
N GLU A 258 13.25 21.31 -13.39
CA GLU A 258 12.34 22.34 -13.90
C GLU A 258 11.30 21.76 -14.86
N ASN A 259 11.70 20.79 -15.68
CA ASN A 259 10.82 20.13 -16.65
C ASN A 259 10.22 18.81 -16.13
N SER A 260 10.21 18.57 -14.82
CA SER A 260 9.62 17.35 -14.27
C SER A 260 8.71 17.57 -13.07
N ALA A 261 7.79 16.64 -12.82
CA ALA A 261 6.87 16.65 -11.69
C ALA A 261 6.47 15.24 -11.24
N LEU A 262 6.11 15.07 -9.96
CA LEU A 262 5.55 13.82 -9.46
C LEU A 262 4.06 13.65 -9.79
N LEU A 263 3.73 12.55 -10.48
CA LEU A 263 2.35 12.15 -10.76
C LEU A 263 2.10 10.69 -10.37
N CYS A 264 1.02 10.43 -9.61
CA CYS A 264 0.57 9.05 -9.38
C CYS A 264 0.06 8.43 -10.68
N GLU A 265 0.03 7.10 -10.77
CA GLU A 265 -0.37 6.37 -11.99
C GLU A 265 -1.66 6.92 -12.63
N ARG A 266 -2.72 7.11 -11.83
CA ARG A 266 -4.00 7.68 -12.31
C ARG A 266 -3.83 9.04 -12.98
N HIS A 267 -3.07 9.94 -12.37
CA HIS A 267 -2.89 11.30 -12.88
C HIS A 267 -1.86 11.35 -14.00
N HIS A 268 -0.81 10.52 -13.94
CA HIS A 268 0.14 10.34 -15.02
C HIS A 268 -0.59 9.94 -16.31
N THR A 269 -1.49 8.95 -16.24
CA THR A 269 -2.36 8.54 -17.36
C THR A 269 -3.23 9.70 -17.86
N LYS A 270 -3.85 10.49 -16.97
CA LYS A 270 -4.66 11.65 -17.39
C LYS A 270 -3.87 12.69 -18.17
N VAL A 271 -2.62 12.97 -17.78
CA VAL A 271 -1.79 13.95 -18.48
C VAL A 271 -1.46 13.47 -19.90
N HIS A 272 -1.26 12.16 -20.09
CA HIS A 272 -1.19 11.56 -21.45
C HIS A 272 -2.51 11.62 -22.24
N HIS A 273 -3.63 11.95 -21.59
CA HIS A 273 -4.96 12.12 -22.21
C HIS A 273 -5.42 13.59 -22.25
N GLY A 274 -4.47 14.52 -22.38
CA GLY A 274 -4.75 15.94 -22.66
C GLY A 274 -5.00 16.82 -21.44
N PHE A 275 -4.94 16.27 -20.23
CA PHE A 275 -4.80 17.10 -19.04
C PHE A 275 -3.40 17.72 -19.02
N ARG A 276 -3.25 18.91 -18.43
CA ARG A 276 -1.95 19.57 -18.32
C ARG A 276 -1.61 19.87 -16.87
N VAL A 277 -0.31 19.90 -16.59
CA VAL A 277 0.28 20.30 -15.32
C VAL A 277 1.39 21.27 -15.66
N GLU A 278 1.44 22.42 -14.98
CA GLU A 278 2.45 23.45 -15.22
C GLU A 278 2.85 24.07 -13.89
N ARG A 279 4.14 24.36 -13.77
CA ARG A 279 4.73 25.03 -12.63
C ARG A 279 4.75 26.52 -12.88
N GLN A 280 4.15 27.29 -11.97
CA GLN A 280 4.11 28.75 -12.05
C GLN A 280 5.44 29.35 -11.56
N PRO A 281 5.76 30.62 -11.94
CA PRO A 281 6.97 31.30 -11.49
C PRO A 281 7.10 31.41 -9.96
N ASP A 282 5.98 31.45 -9.25
CA ASP A 282 5.92 31.47 -7.78
C ASP A 282 6.09 30.08 -7.14
N GLY A 283 6.37 29.05 -7.97
CA GLY A 283 6.58 27.67 -7.54
C GLY A 283 5.32 26.85 -7.33
N ARG A 284 4.12 27.42 -7.48
CA ARG A 284 2.85 26.69 -7.34
C ARG A 284 2.56 25.84 -8.57
N TRP A 285 1.92 24.70 -8.34
CA TRP A 285 1.41 23.82 -9.40
C TRP A 285 -0.01 24.21 -9.77
N ARG A 286 -0.29 24.29 -11.07
CA ARG A 286 -1.64 24.41 -11.61
C ARG A 286 -1.92 23.24 -12.55
N THR A 287 -3.18 22.84 -12.63
CA THR A 287 -3.60 21.77 -13.53
C THR A 287 -4.82 22.17 -14.35
N TRP A 288 -4.89 21.67 -15.57
CA TRP A 288 -5.94 22.02 -16.54
C TRP A 288 -6.57 20.77 -17.13
N ARG A 289 -7.86 20.89 -17.44
CA ARG A 289 -8.59 19.93 -18.26
C ARG A 289 -8.22 20.08 -19.74
N PRO A 290 -8.53 19.07 -20.57
CA PRO A 290 -8.33 19.15 -22.02
C PRO A 290 -9.02 20.35 -22.69
N ASP A 291 -10.12 20.84 -22.11
CA ASP A 291 -10.86 22.02 -22.60
C ASP A 291 -10.21 23.37 -22.19
N GLY A 292 -9.06 23.33 -21.50
CA GLY A 292 -8.35 24.52 -21.03
C GLY A 292 -8.85 25.10 -19.71
N THR A 293 -9.88 24.53 -19.09
CA THR A 293 -10.37 24.99 -17.79
C THR A 293 -9.44 24.54 -16.66
N GLU A 294 -9.10 25.46 -15.75
CA GLU A 294 -8.28 25.16 -14.58
C GLU A 294 -9.04 24.23 -13.59
N ILE A 295 -8.34 23.27 -13.00
CA ILE A 295 -8.86 22.42 -11.94
C ILE A 295 -8.57 23.14 -10.62
N LEU A 296 -9.63 23.55 -9.93
CA LEU A 296 -9.56 24.17 -8.62
C LEU A 296 -10.10 23.20 -7.57
N VAL A 297 -9.47 23.16 -6.39
CA VAL A 297 -10.10 22.55 -5.20
C VAL A 297 -11.03 23.60 -4.61
N PRO A 298 -12.30 23.29 -4.33
CA PRO A 298 -13.16 24.20 -3.58
C PRO A 298 -12.49 24.55 -2.25
N ALA A 299 -12.60 25.80 -1.82
CA ALA A 299 -12.16 26.17 -0.47
C ALA A 299 -12.89 25.28 0.54
N PRO A 300 -12.18 24.77 1.58
CA PRO A 300 -12.86 24.10 2.68
C PRO A 300 -13.89 25.07 3.28
N LEU A 301 -15.10 24.57 3.52
CA LEU A 301 -16.18 25.30 4.20
C LEU A 301 -15.77 25.70 5.62
#